data_AF-A0A7Y5ET88-F1
#
_entry.id   AF-A0A7Y5ET88-F1
#
_cell.length_a   1.000
_cell.length_b   1.000
_cell.length_c   1.000
_cell.angle_alpha   90.00
_cell.angle_beta   90.00
_cell.angle_gamma   90.00
#
_symmetry.space_group_name_H-M   'P 1'
#
loop_
_entity.id
_entity.type
_entity.pdbx_description
1 polymer ?
#
loop_
_entity_poly.entity_id
_entity_poly.type
_entity_poly.pdbx_seq_one_letter_code
_entity_poly.pdbx_strand_id
1 'polypeptide(L)'
;MKNKTSLRIALLALLLGQAAIQDRFVFPSWRKDLAPKTANVVGLSPEQILFAFAGFREFMAGVLWVRADSFFHTGNYDAILPVLRIVTWLDPHQLEVYTTGGWHLAYNFTDESQRSDRRYIQPALKFLEEGVRNNSNVWDLKFELGWTYFHKIQDPVSAIPWMEEASKHPDMLEARRRVLAHAYAKAGRFQDAVNLWVELLERAEDRYKKDPDSFDARSNRDVVRNNLEGLLMRIVRRYGKYPETLPPIVLDFEATAKVVRPKTILVEGTLGILTIGARVDVILRNKGFQMKYDPSQMESFSFEVDKDLTYMQDSLAVRDGKFRREIDMSKDPRMYGFKAQEYELEISFNPRAASINVQDRIGWSGEGITDPKYLDDKTIPGVRRVVKVIPITRDEILQLRQ
;
A
#
# COMPACT_ATOMS: atom_id res chain seq x y z
N MET A 1 -27.40 0.56 53.13
CA MET A 1 -27.86 1.67 52.26
C MET A 1 -26.99 2.93 52.29
N LYS A 2 -26.26 3.27 53.38
CA LYS A 2 -25.44 4.51 53.48
C LYS A 2 -24.24 4.61 52.50
N ASN A 3 -23.66 3.49 52.04
CA ASN A 3 -22.49 3.51 51.12
C ASN A 3 -22.80 3.88 49.66
N LYS A 4 -24.05 3.77 49.19
CA LYS A 4 -24.38 4.12 47.79
C LYS A 4 -24.47 5.64 47.59
N THR A 5 -24.82 6.38 48.63
CA THR A 5 -24.96 7.85 48.57
C THR A 5 -23.59 8.54 48.59
N SER A 6 -22.66 8.06 49.42
CA SER A 6 -21.28 8.56 49.45
C SER A 6 -20.53 8.29 48.14
N LEU A 7 -20.73 7.11 47.54
CA LEU A 7 -20.15 6.77 46.24
C LEU A 7 -20.68 7.70 45.13
N ARG A 8 -21.98 8.00 45.13
CA ARG A 8 -22.60 8.93 44.15
C ARG A 8 -22.08 10.35 44.31
N ILE A 9 -21.90 10.82 45.54
CA ILE A 9 -21.35 12.16 45.82
C ILE A 9 -19.88 12.25 45.38
N ALA A 10 -19.08 11.21 45.65
CA ALA A 10 -17.69 11.15 45.21
C ALA A 10 -17.59 11.13 43.67
N LEU A 11 -18.46 10.37 43.00
CA LEU A 11 -18.53 10.34 41.54
C LEU A 11 -18.91 11.71 40.96
N LEU A 12 -19.88 12.39 41.57
CA LEU A 12 -20.31 13.73 41.16
C LEU A 12 -19.19 14.76 41.33
N ALA A 13 -18.45 14.70 42.45
CA ALA A 13 -17.32 15.58 42.72
C ALA A 13 -16.17 15.35 41.73
N LEU A 14 -15.92 14.10 41.35
CA LEU A 14 -14.96 13.73 40.30
C LEU A 14 -15.36 14.30 38.94
N LEU A 15 -16.63 14.16 38.55
CA LEU A 15 -17.15 14.69 37.29
C LEU A 15 -17.07 16.23 37.25
N LEU A 16 -17.42 16.90 38.35
CA LEU A 16 -17.32 18.36 38.47
C LEU A 16 -15.86 18.84 38.48
N GLY A 17 -14.96 18.11 39.14
CA GLY A 17 -13.52 18.39 39.14
C GLY A 17 -12.91 18.23 37.74
N GLN A 18 -13.29 17.17 37.03
CA GLN A 18 -12.88 16.95 35.64
C GLN A 18 -13.41 18.06 34.72
N ALA A 19 -14.67 18.46 34.87
CA ALA A 19 -15.26 19.56 34.10
C ALA A 19 -14.51 20.89 34.34
N ALA A 20 -14.16 21.20 35.59
CA ALA A 20 -13.42 22.42 35.93
C ALA A 20 -11.99 22.42 35.37
N ILE A 21 -11.31 21.27 35.37
CA ILE A 21 -9.98 21.14 34.75
C ILE A 21 -10.07 21.33 33.24
N GLN A 22 -11.10 20.77 32.60
CA GLN A 22 -11.28 20.92 31.17
C GLN A 22 -11.57 22.36 30.75
N ASP A 23 -12.49 23.03 31.44
CA ASP A 23 -12.87 24.41 31.13
C ASP A 23 -11.69 25.39 31.34
N ARG A 24 -10.92 25.20 32.41
CA ARG A 24 -9.92 26.19 32.83
C ARG A 24 -8.54 25.99 32.20
N PHE A 25 -8.18 24.76 31.83
CA PHE A 25 -6.83 24.45 31.34
C PHE A 25 -6.81 23.81 29.95
N VAL A 26 -7.71 22.86 29.67
CA VAL A 26 -7.68 22.11 28.40
C VAL A 26 -8.30 22.92 27.26
N PHE A 27 -9.47 23.55 27.50
CA PHE A 27 -10.21 24.28 26.48
C PHE A 27 -9.46 25.50 25.93
N PRO A 28 -8.81 26.36 26.75
CA PRO A 28 -8.05 27.50 26.24
C PRO A 28 -6.85 27.08 25.39
N SER A 29 -6.12 26.04 25.80
CA SER A 29 -4.97 25.51 25.05
C SER A 29 -5.38 24.85 23.74
N TRP A 30 -6.43 24.02 23.76
CA TRP A 30 -6.95 23.41 22.52
C TRP A 30 -7.45 24.47 21.54
N ARG A 31 -8.20 25.48 22.02
CA ARG A 31 -8.71 26.57 21.17
C ARG A 31 -7.59 27.40 20.53
N LYS A 32 -6.49 27.60 21.26
CA LYS A 32 -5.34 28.39 20.78
C LYS A 32 -4.49 27.61 19.78
N ASP A 33 -4.26 26.33 20.04
CA ASP A 33 -3.20 25.57 19.37
C ASP A 33 -3.72 24.50 18.39
N LEU A 34 -4.98 24.05 18.52
CA LEU A 34 -5.49 22.82 17.87
C LEU A 34 -6.89 22.95 17.21
N ALA A 35 -7.67 24.00 17.52
CA ALA A 35 -9.02 24.14 16.97
C ALA A 35 -9.01 24.37 15.44
N PRO A 36 -9.76 23.58 14.65
CA PRO A 36 -9.82 23.75 13.20
C PRO A 36 -10.44 25.12 12.87
N LYS A 37 -9.78 25.88 11.99
CA LYS A 37 -10.24 27.22 11.57
C LYS A 37 -11.55 27.22 10.77
N THR A 38 -12.03 26.04 10.37
CA THR A 38 -13.31 25.81 9.71
C THR A 38 -14.11 24.77 10.49
N ALA A 39 -15.12 25.22 11.25
CA ALA A 39 -15.88 24.39 12.18
C ALA A 39 -16.88 23.40 11.53
N ASN A 40 -17.00 23.37 10.20
CA ASN A 40 -18.10 22.69 9.52
C ASN A 40 -17.75 21.35 8.86
N VAL A 41 -16.54 20.81 9.05
CA VAL A 41 -16.12 19.58 8.33
C VAL A 41 -16.97 18.35 8.71
N VAL A 42 -17.59 18.34 9.90
CA VAL A 42 -18.34 17.17 10.40
C VAL A 42 -19.73 17.51 10.96
N GLY A 43 -20.21 18.76 10.82
CA GLY A 43 -21.52 19.17 11.34
C GLY A 43 -21.66 19.05 12.88
N LEU A 44 -20.54 18.96 13.60
CA LEU A 44 -20.49 19.01 15.05
C LEU A 44 -19.94 20.36 15.49
N SER A 45 -20.53 20.96 16.51
CA SER A 45 -20.02 22.22 17.07
C SER A 45 -18.72 21.98 17.85
N PRO A 46 -17.84 22.99 17.98
CA PRO A 46 -16.63 22.90 18.80
C PRO A 46 -16.89 22.42 20.24
N GLU A 47 -18.05 22.73 20.79
CA GLU A 47 -18.48 22.29 22.13
C GLU A 47 -18.80 20.79 22.16
N GLN A 48 -19.36 20.22 21.08
CA GLN A 48 -19.59 18.77 20.97
C GLN A 48 -18.28 17.98 20.87
N ILE A 49 -17.28 18.55 20.18
CA ILE A 49 -15.91 18.01 20.14
C ILE A 49 -15.28 18.06 21.54
N LEU A 50 -15.49 19.15 22.29
CA LEU A 50 -15.01 19.26 23.67
C LEU A 50 -15.71 18.26 24.62
N PHE A 51 -17.02 18.08 24.49
CA PHE A 51 -17.78 17.09 25.25
C PHE A 51 -17.32 15.65 24.96
N ALA A 52 -16.91 15.34 23.72
CA ALA A 52 -16.25 14.07 23.40
C ALA A 52 -15.00 13.87 24.27
N PHE A 53 -14.18 14.92 24.40
CA PHE A 53 -12.97 14.91 25.23
C PHE A 53 -13.24 14.75 26.74
N ALA A 54 -14.47 14.94 27.23
CA ALA A 54 -14.87 14.86 28.64
C ALA A 54 -15.23 13.46 29.17
N GLY A 55 -15.16 12.41 28.35
CA GLY A 55 -15.37 11.02 28.80
C GLY A 55 -16.12 10.10 27.82
N PHE A 56 -16.38 10.56 26.59
CA PHE A 56 -17.07 9.81 25.54
C PHE A 56 -16.24 9.71 24.27
N ARG A 57 -14.91 9.73 24.39
CA ARG A 57 -13.98 9.87 23.24
C ARG A 57 -14.14 8.70 22.27
N GLU A 58 -14.20 7.50 22.81
CA GLU A 58 -14.32 6.23 22.08
C GLU A 58 -15.70 6.10 21.42
N PHE A 59 -16.76 6.52 22.13
CA PHE A 59 -18.12 6.57 21.56
C PHE A 59 -18.18 7.54 20.38
N MET A 60 -17.61 8.73 20.54
CA MET A 60 -17.56 9.75 19.48
C MET A 60 -16.67 9.33 18.32
N ALA A 61 -15.55 8.66 18.58
CA ALA A 61 -14.71 8.01 17.58
C ALA A 61 -15.54 7.02 16.73
N GLY A 62 -16.36 6.18 17.37
CA GLY A 62 -17.27 5.26 16.68
C GLY A 62 -18.31 5.96 15.80
N VAL A 63 -18.97 7.02 16.30
CA VAL A 63 -19.94 7.80 15.50
C VAL A 63 -19.27 8.46 14.29
N LEU A 64 -18.08 9.03 14.49
CA LEU A 64 -17.30 9.64 13.42
C LEU A 64 -16.85 8.61 12.37
N TRP A 65 -16.46 7.41 12.80
CA TRP A 65 -16.06 6.34 11.90
C TRP A 65 -17.23 5.83 11.04
N VAL A 66 -18.41 5.62 11.64
CA VAL A 66 -19.63 5.27 10.89
C VAL A 66 -19.94 6.31 9.82
N ARG A 67 -19.67 7.59 10.08
CA ARG A 67 -19.85 8.65 9.08
C ARG A 67 -18.77 8.62 8.00
N ALA A 68 -17.55 8.19 8.31
CA ALA A 68 -16.44 8.08 7.37
C ALA A 68 -16.77 7.14 6.20
N ASP A 69 -17.52 6.07 6.46
CA ASP A 69 -18.00 5.11 5.46
C ASP A 69 -18.69 5.79 4.27
N SER A 70 -19.59 6.75 4.55
CA SER A 70 -20.27 7.52 3.50
C SER A 70 -19.30 8.34 2.64
N PHE A 71 -18.19 8.82 3.22
CA PHE A 71 -17.18 9.56 2.48
C PHE A 71 -16.31 8.64 1.63
N PHE A 72 -16.02 7.42 2.09
CA PHE A 72 -15.33 6.41 1.28
C PHE A 72 -16.18 6.01 0.07
N HIS A 73 -17.47 5.78 0.25
CA HIS A 73 -18.39 5.46 -0.85
C HIS A 73 -18.57 6.59 -1.87
N THR A 74 -18.52 7.85 -1.41
CA THR A 74 -18.67 9.02 -2.30
C THR A 74 -17.35 9.51 -2.89
N GLY A 75 -16.21 8.94 -2.50
CA GLY A 75 -14.88 9.35 -2.95
C GLY A 75 -14.47 10.74 -2.46
N ASN A 76 -15.08 11.23 -1.37
CA ASN A 76 -14.77 12.56 -0.84
C ASN A 76 -13.52 12.52 0.06
N TYR A 77 -12.37 12.37 -0.57
CA TYR A 77 -11.08 12.20 0.10
C TYR A 77 -10.71 13.38 1.01
N ASP A 78 -11.04 14.60 0.63
CA ASP A 78 -10.77 15.81 1.43
C ASP A 78 -11.50 15.78 2.80
N ALA A 79 -12.69 15.15 2.85
CA ALA A 79 -13.45 14.98 4.09
C ALA A 79 -12.98 13.79 4.93
N ILE A 80 -12.40 12.75 4.31
CA ILE A 80 -11.93 11.54 5.00
C ILE A 80 -10.71 11.85 5.86
N LEU A 81 -9.71 12.56 5.31
CA LEU A 81 -8.44 12.83 5.97
C LEU A 81 -8.59 13.42 7.40
N PRO A 82 -9.38 14.48 7.62
CA PRO A 82 -9.59 15.01 8.96
C PRO A 82 -10.36 14.06 9.87
N VAL A 83 -11.31 13.26 9.33
CA VAL A 83 -12.04 12.27 10.13
C VAL A 83 -11.10 11.18 10.64
N LEU A 84 -10.24 10.61 9.77
CA LEU A 84 -9.21 9.65 10.17
C LEU A 84 -8.37 10.20 11.33
N ARG A 85 -7.92 11.45 11.21
CA ARG A 85 -7.09 12.09 12.24
C ARG A 85 -7.83 12.25 13.57
N ILE A 86 -9.05 12.79 13.53
CA ILE A 86 -9.83 13.07 14.75
C ILE A 86 -10.15 11.76 15.45
N VAL A 87 -10.54 10.73 14.70
CA VAL A 87 -10.86 9.42 15.26
C VAL A 87 -9.64 8.82 15.95
N THR A 88 -8.45 8.81 15.34
CA THR A 88 -7.26 8.25 16.00
C THR A 88 -6.71 9.09 17.15
N TRP A 89 -7.00 10.40 17.19
CA TRP A 89 -6.73 11.22 18.39
C TRP A 89 -7.68 10.93 19.54
N LEU A 90 -8.95 10.63 19.24
CA LEU A 90 -9.95 10.29 20.25
C LEU A 90 -9.75 8.87 20.79
N ASP A 91 -9.46 7.92 19.90
CA ASP A 91 -9.19 6.52 20.21
C ASP A 91 -7.97 6.00 19.42
N PRO A 92 -6.76 6.09 19.98
CA PRO A 92 -5.53 5.62 19.32
C PRO A 92 -5.44 4.09 19.25
N HIS A 93 -6.35 3.36 19.88
CA HIS A 93 -6.40 1.90 19.86
C HIS A 93 -7.42 1.35 18.85
N GLN A 94 -8.09 2.22 18.11
CA GLN A 94 -9.04 1.81 17.08
C GLN A 94 -8.32 1.26 15.84
N LEU A 95 -8.11 -0.05 15.83
CA LEU A 95 -7.34 -0.76 14.80
C LEU A 95 -7.92 -0.58 13.39
N GLU A 96 -9.25 -0.68 13.25
CA GLU A 96 -9.94 -0.64 11.97
C GLU A 96 -9.72 0.68 11.21
N VAL A 97 -9.61 1.79 11.95
CA VAL A 97 -9.39 3.11 11.36
C VAL A 97 -7.99 3.20 10.77
N TYR A 98 -6.98 2.64 11.46
CA TYR A 98 -5.62 2.58 10.94
C TYR A 98 -5.51 1.66 9.73
N THR A 99 -6.04 0.44 9.80
CA THR A 99 -5.94 -0.55 8.71
C THR A 99 -6.74 -0.09 7.48
N THR A 100 -8.01 0.26 7.66
CA THR A 100 -8.91 0.71 6.58
C THR A 100 -8.50 2.07 6.04
N GLY A 101 -8.20 3.04 6.91
CA GLY A 101 -7.73 4.35 6.51
C GLY A 101 -6.41 4.29 5.74
N GLY A 102 -5.44 3.53 6.24
CA GLY A 102 -4.17 3.28 5.55
C GLY A 102 -4.37 2.61 4.18
N TRP A 103 -5.24 1.62 4.11
CA TRP A 103 -5.59 0.97 2.84
C TRP A 103 -6.25 1.94 1.86
N HIS A 104 -7.23 2.74 2.27
CA HIS A 104 -7.86 3.71 1.38
C HIS A 104 -6.88 4.76 0.86
N LEU A 105 -6.01 5.29 1.72
CA LEU A 105 -4.95 6.23 1.32
C LEU A 105 -4.03 5.63 0.26
N ALA A 106 -3.60 4.38 0.46
CA ALA A 106 -2.67 3.71 -0.44
C ALA A 106 -3.34 3.20 -1.73
N TYR A 107 -4.63 2.87 -1.74
CA TYR A 107 -5.28 2.15 -2.84
C TYR A 107 -6.41 2.91 -3.53
N ASN A 108 -7.25 3.61 -2.77
CA ASN A 108 -8.54 4.06 -3.27
C ASN A 108 -8.63 5.56 -3.48
N PHE A 109 -7.61 6.33 -3.10
CA PHE A 109 -7.52 7.72 -3.51
C PHE A 109 -7.13 7.73 -4.98
N THR A 110 -8.12 7.60 -5.86
CA THR A 110 -7.94 7.34 -7.29
C THR A 110 -8.42 8.49 -8.17
N ASP A 111 -7.89 8.53 -9.38
CA ASP A 111 -8.40 9.32 -10.48
C ASP A 111 -9.61 8.66 -11.18
N GLU A 112 -10.17 9.29 -12.22
CA GLU A 112 -11.34 8.76 -12.93
C GLU A 112 -11.10 7.37 -13.56
N SER A 113 -9.83 7.02 -13.84
CA SER A 113 -9.43 5.72 -14.40
C SER A 113 -9.05 4.69 -13.32
N GLN A 114 -9.38 4.96 -12.05
CA GLN A 114 -9.05 4.10 -10.90
C GLN A 114 -7.54 3.92 -10.68
N ARG A 115 -6.71 4.86 -11.15
CA ARG A 115 -5.28 4.92 -10.84
C ARG A 115 -5.10 5.65 -9.53
N SER A 116 -4.50 4.95 -8.57
CA SER A 116 -4.27 5.49 -7.24
C SER A 116 -3.18 6.55 -7.20
N ASP A 117 -3.42 7.57 -6.38
CA ASP A 117 -2.52 8.66 -6.08
C ASP A 117 -1.35 8.21 -5.21
N ARG A 118 -0.23 8.01 -5.89
CA ARG A 118 1.01 7.49 -5.30
C ARG A 118 1.57 8.42 -4.23
N ARG A 119 1.19 9.71 -4.22
CA ARG A 119 1.63 10.67 -3.21
C ARG A 119 1.09 10.33 -1.81
N TYR A 120 -0.05 9.63 -1.73
CA TYR A 120 -0.65 9.23 -0.44
C TYR A 120 -0.09 7.93 0.14
N ILE A 121 0.75 7.18 -0.60
CA ILE A 121 1.36 5.95 -0.08
C ILE A 121 2.26 6.25 1.13
N GLN A 122 3.05 7.32 1.06
CA GLN A 122 3.92 7.72 2.17
C GLN A 122 3.12 8.11 3.44
N PRO A 123 2.12 9.01 3.36
CA PRO A 123 1.19 9.26 4.46
C PRO A 123 0.50 7.99 4.98
N ALA A 124 0.12 7.05 4.10
CA ALA A 124 -0.51 5.78 4.50
C ALA A 124 0.44 4.92 5.35
N LEU A 125 1.69 4.76 4.92
CA LEU A 125 2.69 4.02 5.69
C LEU A 125 2.95 4.70 7.04
N LYS A 126 3.08 6.03 7.08
CA LYS A 126 3.27 6.77 8.34
C LYS A 126 2.07 6.64 9.29
N PHE A 127 0.86 6.61 8.73
CA PHE A 127 -0.37 6.38 9.48
C PHE A 127 -0.39 4.99 10.12
N LEU A 128 -0.06 3.96 9.34
CA LEU A 128 0.03 2.59 9.83
C LEU A 128 1.14 2.42 10.88
N GLU A 129 2.30 3.09 10.72
CA GLU A 129 3.37 3.11 11.73
C GLU A 129 2.92 3.76 13.05
N GLU A 130 2.14 4.84 12.99
CA GLU A 130 1.50 5.41 14.19
C GLU A 130 0.58 4.38 14.85
N GLY A 131 -0.23 3.68 14.06
CA GLY A 131 -1.06 2.57 14.53
C GLY A 131 -0.24 1.49 15.23
N VAL A 132 0.86 1.04 14.64
CA VAL A 132 1.77 0.04 15.24
C VAL A 132 2.39 0.55 16.55
N ARG A 133 2.79 1.83 16.61
CA ARG A 133 3.33 2.42 17.85
C ARG A 133 2.30 2.44 18.97
N ASN A 134 1.06 2.78 18.66
CA ASN A 134 -0.04 2.79 19.63
C ASN A 134 -0.53 1.38 19.99
N ASN A 135 -0.32 0.39 19.12
CA ASN A 135 -0.86 -0.96 19.23
C ASN A 135 0.21 -2.04 18.98
N SER A 136 1.34 -1.96 19.70
CA SER A 136 2.56 -2.74 19.41
C SER A 136 2.41 -4.26 19.48
N ASN A 137 1.45 -4.75 20.26
CA ASN A 137 1.14 -6.18 20.40
C ASN A 137 0.20 -6.70 19.30
N VAL A 138 -0.36 -5.84 18.46
CA VAL A 138 -1.29 -6.24 17.41
C VAL A 138 -0.52 -6.61 16.15
N TRP A 139 -0.66 -7.86 15.71
CA TRP A 139 0.01 -8.35 14.50
C TRP A 139 -0.58 -7.78 13.22
N ASP A 140 -1.88 -7.43 13.22
CA ASP A 140 -2.62 -7.03 12.03
C ASP A 140 -2.04 -5.77 11.38
N LEU A 141 -1.76 -4.73 12.17
CA LEU A 141 -1.16 -3.48 11.68
C LEU A 141 0.26 -3.67 11.12
N LYS A 142 1.06 -4.53 11.75
CA LYS A 142 2.39 -4.91 11.25
C LYS A 142 2.26 -5.64 9.91
N PHE A 143 1.29 -6.54 9.79
CA PHE A 143 1.01 -7.21 8.53
C PHE A 143 0.54 -6.23 7.46
N GLU A 144 -0.36 -5.28 7.76
CA GLU A 144 -0.85 -4.30 6.78
C GLU A 144 0.26 -3.36 6.26
N LEU A 145 1.23 -2.98 7.10
CA LEU A 145 2.45 -2.32 6.66
C LEU A 145 3.22 -3.18 5.65
N GLY A 146 3.50 -4.43 6.04
CA GLY A 146 4.16 -5.39 5.15
C GLY A 146 3.40 -5.60 3.84
N TRP A 147 2.08 -5.72 3.90
CA TRP A 147 1.21 -5.90 2.74
C TRP A 147 1.25 -4.69 1.81
N THR A 148 1.29 -3.48 2.36
CA THR A 148 1.43 -2.25 1.56
C THR A 148 2.77 -2.26 0.79
N TYR A 149 3.87 -2.63 1.43
CA TYR A 149 5.14 -2.81 0.73
C TYR A 149 5.09 -3.92 -0.33
N PHE A 150 4.58 -5.08 0.04
CA PHE A 150 4.59 -6.27 -0.81
C PHE A 150 3.68 -6.14 -2.04
N HIS A 151 2.47 -5.63 -1.85
CA HIS A 151 1.42 -5.63 -2.88
C HIS A 151 1.30 -4.27 -3.59
N LYS A 152 1.27 -3.15 -2.83
CA LYS A 152 1.07 -1.82 -3.43
C LYS A 152 2.33 -1.27 -4.08
N ILE A 153 3.43 -1.33 -3.32
CA ILE A 153 4.74 -0.81 -3.74
C ILE A 153 5.48 -1.83 -4.59
N GLN A 154 5.13 -3.12 -4.44
CA GLN A 154 5.81 -4.25 -5.10
C GLN A 154 7.28 -4.39 -4.68
N ASP A 155 7.56 -4.05 -3.43
CA ASP A 155 8.87 -4.20 -2.80
C ASP A 155 8.81 -5.31 -1.72
N PRO A 156 9.07 -6.57 -2.09
CA PRO A 156 9.06 -7.67 -1.14
C PRO A 156 10.19 -7.56 -0.10
N VAL A 157 11.28 -6.85 -0.40
CA VAL A 157 12.43 -6.74 0.53
C VAL A 157 12.03 -5.88 1.73
N SER A 158 11.43 -4.71 1.47
CA SER A 158 10.93 -3.83 2.53
C SER A 158 9.72 -4.41 3.28
N ALA A 159 8.96 -5.31 2.65
CA ALA A 159 7.82 -5.96 3.29
C ALA A 159 8.20 -6.99 4.37
N ILE A 160 9.30 -7.71 4.15
CA ILE A 160 9.68 -8.89 4.95
C ILE A 160 9.84 -8.56 6.44
N PRO A 161 10.57 -7.52 6.89
CA PRO A 161 10.76 -7.26 8.31
C PRO A 161 9.45 -7.06 9.07
N TRP A 162 8.47 -6.38 8.45
CA TRP A 162 7.15 -6.17 9.02
C TRP A 162 6.34 -7.47 9.12
N MET A 163 6.39 -8.29 8.07
CA MET A 163 5.70 -9.58 8.04
C MET A 163 6.32 -10.63 8.96
N GLU A 164 7.65 -10.63 9.12
CA GLU A 164 8.38 -11.45 10.10
C GLU A 164 7.94 -11.10 11.52
N GLU A 165 7.90 -9.81 11.85
CA GLU A 165 7.47 -9.32 13.16
C GLU A 165 5.99 -9.63 13.44
N ALA A 166 5.10 -9.50 12.44
CA ALA A 166 3.71 -9.93 12.55
C ALA A 166 3.60 -11.44 12.82
N SER A 167 4.42 -12.25 12.12
CA SER A 167 4.40 -13.72 12.21
C SER A 167 4.90 -14.27 13.55
N LYS A 168 5.52 -13.47 14.42
CA LYS A 168 5.86 -13.91 15.77
C LYS A 168 4.63 -14.05 16.68
N HIS A 169 3.53 -13.37 16.37
CA HIS A 169 2.34 -13.39 17.21
C HIS A 169 1.64 -14.75 17.12
N PRO A 170 1.32 -15.45 18.24
CA PRO A 170 0.77 -16.80 18.20
C PRO A 170 -0.58 -16.88 17.47
N ASP A 171 -1.45 -15.90 17.67
CA ASP A 171 -2.81 -15.88 17.10
C ASP A 171 -2.91 -15.33 15.67
N MET A 172 -1.77 -15.05 15.01
CA MET A 172 -1.82 -14.60 13.62
C MET A 172 -2.44 -15.67 12.71
N LEU A 173 -3.38 -15.23 11.87
CA LEU A 173 -4.08 -16.08 10.91
C LEU A 173 -3.09 -16.81 10.00
N GLU A 174 -3.26 -18.13 9.87
CA GLU A 174 -2.40 -18.98 9.03
C GLU A 174 -2.32 -18.48 7.58
N ALA A 175 -3.45 -18.04 7.02
CA ALA A 175 -3.49 -17.49 5.66
C ALA A 175 -2.58 -16.27 5.47
N ARG A 176 -2.42 -15.42 6.50
CA ARG A 176 -1.55 -14.24 6.44
C ARG A 176 -0.07 -14.60 6.64
N ARG A 177 0.25 -15.62 7.45
CA ARG A 177 1.63 -16.13 7.60
C ARG A 177 2.20 -16.61 6.27
N ARG A 178 1.38 -17.25 5.45
CA ARG A 178 1.78 -17.74 4.11
C ARG A 178 2.28 -16.64 3.18
N VAL A 179 1.78 -15.41 3.35
CA VAL A 179 2.21 -14.27 2.51
C VAL A 179 3.69 -13.96 2.73
N LEU A 180 4.22 -14.14 3.93
CA LEU A 180 5.65 -13.98 4.21
C LEU A 180 6.50 -14.96 3.37
N ALA A 181 6.05 -16.20 3.22
CA ALA A 181 6.75 -17.19 2.39
C ALA A 181 6.77 -16.79 0.90
N HIS A 182 5.68 -16.19 0.41
CA HIS A 182 5.66 -15.59 -0.93
C HIS A 182 6.58 -14.36 -1.05
N ALA A 183 6.66 -13.53 -0.01
CA ALA A 183 7.57 -12.39 0.05
C ALA A 183 9.04 -12.84 0.00
N TYR A 184 9.42 -13.85 0.79
CA TYR A 184 10.75 -14.46 0.71
C TYR A 184 11.08 -14.95 -0.69
N ALA A 185 10.18 -15.71 -1.32
CA ALA A 185 10.41 -16.22 -2.67
C ALA A 185 10.58 -15.09 -3.70
N LYS A 186 9.73 -14.05 -3.66
CA LYS A 186 9.85 -12.88 -4.55
C LYS A 186 11.09 -12.02 -4.28
N ALA A 187 11.61 -12.03 -3.06
CA ALA A 187 12.88 -11.39 -2.70
C ALA A 187 14.13 -12.24 -3.04
N GLY A 188 13.95 -13.45 -3.59
CA GLY A 188 15.06 -14.38 -3.88
C GLY A 188 15.58 -15.13 -2.66
N ARG A 189 14.94 -14.98 -1.49
CA ARG A 189 15.26 -15.71 -0.24
C ARG A 189 14.60 -17.09 -0.25
N PHE A 190 14.98 -17.93 -1.23
CA PHE A 190 14.30 -19.21 -1.48
C PHE A 190 14.39 -20.19 -0.31
N GLN A 191 15.53 -20.27 0.37
CA GLN A 191 15.69 -21.15 1.52
C GLN A 191 14.75 -20.75 2.66
N ASP A 192 14.62 -19.45 2.94
CA ASP A 192 13.72 -18.94 3.98
C ASP A 192 12.25 -19.22 3.62
N ALA A 193 11.90 -19.06 2.34
CA ALA A 193 10.57 -19.43 1.84
C ALA A 193 10.28 -20.92 2.06
N VAL A 194 11.21 -21.81 1.68
CA VAL A 194 11.06 -23.26 1.85
C VAL A 194 10.95 -23.63 3.33
N ASN A 195 11.83 -23.09 4.18
CA ASN A 195 11.83 -23.36 5.61
C ASN A 195 10.49 -22.98 6.25
N LEU A 196 9.99 -21.78 5.94
CA LEU A 196 8.69 -21.33 6.44
C LEU A 196 7.54 -22.19 5.93
N TRP A 197 7.56 -22.58 4.64
CA TRP A 197 6.53 -23.48 4.11
C TRP A 197 6.55 -24.86 4.77
N VAL A 198 7.72 -25.40 5.12
CA VAL A 198 7.86 -26.66 5.86
C VAL A 198 7.29 -26.51 7.27
N GLU A 199 7.64 -25.46 8.00
CA GLU A 199 7.09 -25.18 9.34
C GLU A 199 5.55 -25.07 9.30
N LEU A 200 5.01 -24.30 8.35
CA LEU A 200 3.56 -24.15 8.18
C LEU A 200 2.89 -25.48 7.81
N LEU A 201 3.57 -26.35 7.05
CA LEU A 201 3.05 -27.66 6.70
C LEU A 201 2.98 -28.57 7.92
N GLU A 202 4.03 -28.61 8.74
CA GLU A 202 4.03 -29.37 10.00
C GLU A 202 2.89 -28.94 10.92
N ARG A 203 2.71 -27.64 11.11
CA ARG A 203 1.58 -27.07 11.88
C ARG A 203 0.22 -27.48 11.29
N ALA A 204 0.09 -27.43 9.95
CA ALA A 204 -1.14 -27.78 9.26
C ALA A 204 -1.46 -29.28 9.37
N GLU A 205 -0.44 -30.15 9.25
CA GLU A 205 -0.56 -31.59 9.44
C GLU A 205 -0.99 -31.94 10.87
N ASP A 206 -0.41 -31.28 11.87
CA ASP A 206 -0.79 -31.51 13.27
C ASP A 206 -2.22 -31.08 13.56
N ARG A 207 -2.68 -29.97 12.99
CA ARG A 207 -4.09 -29.56 13.06
C ARG A 207 -5.00 -30.57 12.36
N TYR A 208 -4.62 -31.04 11.18
CA TYR A 208 -5.38 -32.04 10.43
C TYR A 208 -5.46 -33.37 11.19
N LYS A 209 -4.40 -33.84 11.84
CA LYS A 209 -4.43 -35.07 12.65
C LYS A 209 -5.38 -34.98 13.84
N LYS A 210 -5.49 -33.79 14.46
CA LYS A 210 -6.38 -33.54 15.60
C LYS A 210 -7.84 -33.49 15.20
N ASP A 211 -8.13 -32.99 14.00
CA ASP A 211 -9.50 -32.88 13.47
C ASP A 211 -9.51 -33.13 11.94
N PRO A 212 -9.47 -34.41 11.52
CA PRO A 212 -9.43 -34.77 10.09
C PRO A 212 -10.72 -34.42 9.35
N ASP A 213 -11.83 -34.29 10.07
CA ASP A 213 -13.16 -34.02 9.53
C ASP A 213 -13.39 -32.52 9.24
N SER A 214 -12.62 -31.65 9.89
CA SER A 214 -12.59 -30.21 9.61
C SER A 214 -12.18 -29.90 8.17
N PHE A 215 -13.08 -29.24 7.45
CA PHE A 215 -12.80 -28.69 6.13
C PHE A 215 -11.63 -27.70 6.16
N ASP A 216 -11.60 -26.81 7.16
CA ASP A 216 -10.55 -25.80 7.28
C ASP A 216 -9.16 -26.43 7.51
N ALA A 217 -9.08 -27.48 8.34
CA ALA A 217 -7.83 -28.17 8.59
C ALA A 217 -7.30 -28.86 7.33
N ARG A 218 -8.16 -29.59 6.59
CA ARG A 218 -7.83 -30.20 5.31
C ARG A 218 -7.39 -29.16 4.28
N SER A 219 -8.20 -28.11 4.09
CA SER A 219 -7.96 -27.06 3.12
C SER A 219 -6.63 -26.33 3.39
N ASN A 220 -6.37 -25.97 4.65
CA ASN A 220 -5.11 -25.35 5.05
C ASN A 220 -3.90 -26.23 4.71
N ARG A 221 -3.93 -27.51 5.09
CA ARG A 221 -2.86 -28.48 4.80
C ARG A 221 -2.61 -28.60 3.30
N ASP A 222 -3.67 -28.80 2.52
CA ASP A 222 -3.55 -29.00 1.07
C ASP A 222 -3.01 -27.75 0.36
N VAL A 223 -3.47 -26.55 0.77
CA VAL A 223 -2.96 -25.28 0.23
C VAL A 223 -1.48 -25.11 0.56
N VAL A 224 -1.07 -25.37 1.79
CA VAL A 224 0.33 -25.23 2.22
C VAL A 224 1.22 -26.24 1.49
N ARG A 225 0.79 -27.51 1.41
CA ARG A 225 1.50 -28.57 0.67
C ARG A 225 1.68 -28.20 -0.80
N ASN A 226 0.60 -27.81 -1.48
CA ASN A 226 0.65 -27.44 -2.90
C ASN A 226 1.56 -26.23 -3.15
N ASN A 227 1.58 -25.25 -2.24
CA ASN A 227 2.48 -24.10 -2.36
C ASN A 227 3.95 -24.48 -2.15
N LEU A 228 4.26 -25.35 -1.18
CA LEU A 228 5.61 -25.86 -0.95
C LEU A 228 6.10 -26.65 -2.17
N GLU A 229 5.32 -27.63 -2.63
CA GLU A 229 5.64 -28.45 -3.80
C GLU A 229 5.82 -27.58 -5.05
N GLY A 230 4.90 -26.63 -5.28
CA GLY A 230 4.98 -25.69 -6.38
C GLY A 230 6.21 -24.77 -6.30
N LEU A 231 6.62 -24.34 -5.10
CA LEU A 231 7.83 -23.57 -4.91
C LEU A 231 9.08 -24.41 -5.22
N LEU A 232 9.19 -25.62 -4.67
CA LEU A 232 10.33 -26.51 -4.91
C LEU A 232 10.48 -26.83 -6.40
N MET A 233 9.38 -27.17 -7.07
CA MET A 233 9.38 -27.43 -8.51
C MET A 233 9.86 -26.21 -9.30
N ARG A 234 9.41 -25.01 -8.95
CA ARG A 234 9.84 -23.79 -9.64
C ARG A 234 11.29 -23.43 -9.32
N ILE A 235 11.79 -23.66 -8.11
CA ILE A 235 13.21 -23.47 -7.80
C ILE A 235 14.07 -24.38 -8.69
N VAL A 236 13.72 -25.67 -8.79
CA VAL A 236 14.45 -26.62 -9.64
C VAL A 236 14.36 -26.23 -11.11
N ARG A 237 13.16 -25.91 -11.61
CA ARG A 237 12.95 -25.54 -13.02
C ARG A 237 13.63 -24.23 -13.41
N ARG A 238 13.68 -23.23 -12.51
CA ARG A 238 14.19 -21.89 -12.84
C ARG A 238 15.66 -21.67 -12.45
N TYR A 239 16.19 -22.44 -11.50
CA TYR A 239 17.54 -22.26 -10.93
C TYR A 239 18.33 -23.56 -10.73
N GLY A 240 17.76 -24.72 -11.07
CA GLY A 240 18.47 -26.00 -10.95
C GLY A 240 19.62 -26.14 -11.94
N LYS A 241 20.16 -27.37 -12.06
CA LYS A 241 21.30 -27.68 -12.94
C LYS A 241 21.04 -27.37 -14.41
N TYR A 242 19.79 -27.51 -14.85
CA TYR A 242 19.35 -27.25 -16.23
C TYR A 242 18.12 -26.34 -16.20
N PRO A 243 18.31 -25.03 -15.93
CA PRO A 243 17.19 -24.14 -15.73
C PRO A 243 16.47 -23.85 -17.06
N GLU A 244 15.15 -23.99 -17.07
CA GLU A 244 14.27 -23.72 -18.22
C GLU A 244 14.21 -22.22 -18.60
N THR A 245 14.73 -21.36 -17.72
CA THR A 245 14.90 -19.93 -17.99
C THR A 245 16.06 -19.66 -18.96
N LEU A 246 16.94 -20.64 -19.22
CA LEU A 246 18.09 -20.49 -20.11
C LEU A 246 17.93 -21.25 -21.45
N PRO A 247 18.48 -20.71 -22.57
CA PRO A 247 19.10 -19.39 -22.66
C PRO A 247 18.06 -18.27 -22.47
N PRO A 248 18.48 -17.08 -21.99
CA PRO A 248 17.57 -15.95 -21.81
C PRO A 248 16.92 -15.56 -23.14
N ILE A 249 15.64 -15.19 -23.12
CA ILE A 249 14.98 -14.65 -24.32
C ILE A 249 15.35 -13.19 -24.53
N VAL A 250 15.58 -12.84 -25.78
CA VAL A 250 15.66 -11.44 -26.19
C VAL A 250 14.24 -10.88 -26.18
N LEU A 251 14.01 -9.83 -25.40
CA LEU A 251 12.68 -9.25 -25.26
C LEU A 251 12.28 -8.34 -26.43
N ASP A 252 13.23 -7.90 -27.26
CA ASP A 252 13.00 -6.91 -28.32
C ASP A 252 12.07 -5.78 -27.82
N PHE A 253 12.37 -5.30 -26.61
CA PHE A 253 11.55 -4.30 -25.96
C PHE A 253 11.66 -2.99 -26.70
N GLU A 254 10.52 -2.40 -27.02
CA GLU A 254 10.45 -1.09 -27.63
C GLU A 254 9.20 -0.39 -27.10
N ALA A 255 9.30 0.93 -26.90
CA ALA A 255 8.19 1.71 -26.40
C ALA A 255 8.24 3.13 -26.96
N THR A 256 7.08 3.66 -27.30
CA THR A 256 6.92 5.02 -27.79
C THR A 256 5.85 5.73 -26.99
N ALA A 257 5.97 7.05 -26.92
CA ALA A 257 5.00 7.90 -26.26
C ALA A 257 4.76 9.13 -27.12
N LYS A 258 3.48 9.50 -27.28
CA LYS A 258 3.06 10.68 -28.02
C LYS A 258 2.00 11.43 -27.25
N VAL A 259 2.19 12.73 -27.04
CA VAL A 259 1.13 13.60 -26.52
C VAL A 259 0.09 13.78 -27.63
N VAL A 260 -1.10 13.22 -27.44
CA VAL A 260 -2.18 13.24 -28.45
C VAL A 260 -3.19 14.36 -28.20
N ARG A 261 -3.33 14.80 -26.95
CA ARG A 261 -4.14 15.93 -26.48
C ARG A 261 -3.47 16.53 -25.23
N PRO A 262 -3.82 17.74 -24.80
CA PRO A 262 -3.30 18.28 -23.54
C PRO A 262 -3.51 17.29 -22.39
N LYS A 263 -2.43 17.00 -21.65
CA LYS A 263 -2.40 16.04 -20.53
C LYS A 263 -2.77 14.59 -20.91
N THR A 264 -2.73 14.23 -22.18
CA THR A 264 -3.08 12.88 -22.66
C THR A 264 -1.94 12.29 -23.47
N ILE A 265 -1.41 11.15 -23.03
CA ILE A 265 -0.27 10.48 -23.66
C ILE A 265 -0.71 9.13 -24.19
N LEU A 266 -0.51 8.89 -25.49
CA LEU A 266 -0.58 7.56 -26.08
C LEU A 266 0.75 6.86 -25.86
N VAL A 267 0.71 5.72 -25.15
CA VAL A 267 1.86 4.83 -24.95
C VAL A 267 1.62 3.54 -25.68
N GLU A 268 2.57 3.12 -26.52
CA GLU A 268 2.49 1.87 -27.26
C GLU A 268 3.87 1.28 -27.53
N GLY A 269 3.94 -0.03 -27.70
CA GLY A 269 5.21 -0.72 -27.86
C GLY A 269 5.11 -2.24 -27.92
N THR A 270 6.27 -2.87 -27.85
CA THR A 270 6.45 -4.32 -27.90
C THR A 270 7.20 -4.82 -26.68
N LEU A 271 6.81 -6.01 -26.20
CA LEU A 271 7.51 -6.79 -25.21
C LEU A 271 7.42 -8.25 -25.65
N GLY A 272 8.56 -8.84 -26.02
CA GLY A 272 8.71 -10.19 -26.57
C GLY A 272 8.42 -11.35 -25.60
N ILE A 273 7.43 -11.17 -24.73
CA ILE A 273 6.87 -12.20 -23.86
C ILE A 273 5.52 -12.61 -24.44
N LEU A 274 5.46 -13.84 -24.95
CA LEU A 274 4.25 -14.41 -25.55
C LEU A 274 3.31 -15.03 -24.52
N THR A 275 3.72 -15.12 -23.26
CA THR A 275 2.86 -15.64 -22.19
C THR A 275 1.82 -14.59 -21.77
N ILE A 276 0.58 -15.04 -21.58
CA ILE A 276 -0.53 -14.19 -21.14
C ILE A 276 -0.23 -13.62 -19.75
N GLY A 277 -0.65 -12.39 -19.47
CA GLY A 277 -0.60 -11.81 -18.13
C GLY A 277 0.70 -11.07 -17.81
N ALA A 278 1.57 -10.84 -18.81
CA ALA A 278 2.59 -9.81 -18.72
C ALA A 278 1.95 -8.42 -18.71
N ARG A 279 2.53 -7.51 -17.94
CA ARG A 279 2.13 -6.11 -17.88
C ARG A 279 3.36 -5.22 -17.86
N VAL A 280 3.29 -4.09 -18.54
CA VAL A 280 4.32 -3.05 -18.56
C VAL A 280 3.85 -1.90 -17.69
N ASP A 281 4.66 -1.46 -16.74
CA ASP A 281 4.36 -0.31 -15.90
C ASP A 281 4.77 0.97 -16.61
N VAL A 282 3.92 1.99 -16.50
CA VAL A 282 4.15 3.31 -17.07
C VAL A 282 4.09 4.32 -15.93
N ILE A 283 5.19 5.02 -15.70
CA ILE A 283 5.32 6.01 -14.64
C ILE A 283 5.68 7.36 -15.27
N LEU A 284 4.81 8.36 -15.11
CA LEU A 284 5.12 9.74 -15.44
C LEU A 284 5.39 10.51 -14.15
N ARG A 285 6.55 11.15 -14.06
CA ARG A 285 6.96 11.91 -12.87
C ARG A 285 7.78 13.14 -13.23
N ASN A 286 7.88 14.08 -12.30
CA ASN A 286 8.79 15.22 -12.43
C ASN A 286 10.22 14.71 -12.71
N LYS A 287 10.96 15.36 -13.61
CA LYS A 287 12.32 14.95 -13.97
C LYS A 287 13.24 14.85 -12.74
N GLY A 288 13.96 13.74 -12.62
CA GLY A 288 14.85 13.48 -11.47
C GLY A 288 14.14 13.16 -10.15
N PHE A 289 12.80 13.23 -10.08
CA PHE A 289 12.07 12.81 -8.89
C PHE A 289 11.99 11.30 -8.81
N GLN A 290 12.23 10.75 -7.62
CA GLN A 290 12.06 9.33 -7.31
C GLN A 290 11.22 9.20 -6.05
N MET A 291 10.15 8.42 -6.13
CA MET A 291 9.34 8.14 -4.95
C MET A 291 10.12 7.18 -4.05
N LYS A 292 10.51 7.66 -2.87
CA LYS A 292 11.03 6.82 -1.80
C LYS A 292 9.84 6.41 -0.94
N TYR A 293 9.80 5.16 -0.48
CA TYR A 293 8.75 4.63 0.40
C TYR A 293 9.34 4.28 1.76
N ASP A 294 9.91 5.28 2.40
CA ASP A 294 10.51 5.22 3.73
C ASP A 294 9.81 6.25 4.63
N PRO A 295 8.95 5.81 5.57
CA PRO A 295 8.20 6.71 6.44
C PRO A 295 9.08 7.43 7.46
N SER A 296 10.31 6.94 7.72
CA SER A 296 11.26 7.61 8.62
C SER A 296 11.69 8.98 8.08
N GLN A 297 11.51 9.22 6.78
CA GLN A 297 11.81 10.49 6.11
C GLN A 297 10.78 11.59 6.39
N MET A 298 9.59 11.27 6.94
CA MET A 298 8.63 12.29 7.36
C MET A 298 8.95 12.77 8.79
N GLU A 299 9.57 13.95 8.90
CA GLU A 299 9.91 14.61 10.18
C GLU A 299 8.68 14.84 11.07
N SER A 300 7.56 15.25 10.45
CA SER A 300 6.26 15.38 11.10
C SER A 300 5.18 14.73 10.25
N PHE A 301 4.23 14.06 10.89
CA PHE A 301 3.17 13.36 10.18
C PHE A 301 2.09 14.35 9.71
N SER A 302 1.89 14.41 8.39
CA SER A 302 0.81 15.14 7.75
C SER A 302 0.15 14.26 6.69
N PHE A 303 -1.15 14.48 6.48
CA PHE A 303 -1.89 13.89 5.35
C PHE A 303 -1.82 14.77 4.08
N GLU A 304 -1.25 15.98 4.19
CA GLU A 304 -1.04 16.82 3.02
C GLU A 304 0.01 16.20 2.09
N VAL A 305 -0.29 16.21 0.80
CA VAL A 305 0.61 15.78 -0.27
C VAL A 305 1.06 17.00 -1.07
N ASP A 306 2.24 16.90 -1.69
CA ASP A 306 2.73 17.93 -2.60
C ASP A 306 1.80 18.08 -3.81
N LYS A 307 1.15 19.24 -3.90
CA LYS A 307 0.16 19.58 -4.95
C LYS A 307 0.84 19.93 -6.28
N ASP A 308 2.12 20.27 -6.26
CA ASP A 308 2.90 20.60 -7.45
C ASP A 308 3.59 19.36 -8.05
N LEU A 309 3.74 18.29 -7.26
CA LEU A 309 4.22 16.99 -7.71
C LEU A 309 3.19 16.31 -8.61
N THR A 310 3.63 15.96 -9.82
CA THR A 310 2.88 15.05 -10.70
C THR A 310 3.54 13.68 -10.65
N TYR A 311 2.79 12.66 -10.25
CA TYR A 311 3.22 11.28 -10.26
C TYR A 311 2.06 10.39 -10.70
N MET A 312 2.09 9.95 -11.95
CA MET A 312 1.12 9.02 -12.52
C MET A 312 1.78 7.65 -12.65
N GLN A 313 1.08 6.60 -12.24
CA GLN A 313 1.50 5.22 -12.49
C GLN A 313 0.31 4.41 -12.99
N ASP A 314 0.48 3.78 -14.15
CA ASP A 314 -0.46 2.86 -14.76
C ASP A 314 0.26 1.53 -15.10
N SER A 315 -0.50 0.46 -15.33
CA SER A 315 0.03 -0.84 -15.70
C SER A 315 -0.72 -1.36 -16.93
N LEU A 316 -0.02 -1.54 -18.04
CA LEU A 316 -0.58 -1.87 -19.34
C LEU A 316 -0.47 -3.37 -19.58
N ALA A 317 -1.59 -4.03 -19.86
CA ALA A 317 -1.57 -5.44 -20.26
C ALA A 317 -0.89 -5.62 -21.62
N VAL A 318 0.00 -6.60 -21.69
CA VAL A 318 0.64 -7.04 -22.93
C VAL A 318 -0.21 -8.16 -23.54
N ARG A 319 -0.54 -8.01 -24.82
CA ARG A 319 -1.29 -8.98 -25.62
C ARG A 319 -0.56 -9.22 -26.93
N ASP A 320 -0.27 -10.48 -27.22
CA ASP A 320 0.48 -10.88 -28.43
C ASP A 320 1.79 -10.10 -28.60
N GLY A 321 2.51 -9.94 -27.48
CA GLY A 321 3.78 -9.20 -27.40
C GLY A 321 3.67 -7.70 -27.62
N LYS A 322 2.47 -7.12 -27.63
CA LYS A 322 2.22 -5.69 -27.85
C LYS A 322 1.44 -5.07 -26.70
N PHE A 323 1.66 -3.79 -26.45
CA PHE A 323 0.86 -3.01 -25.52
C PHE A 323 0.52 -1.66 -26.13
N ARG A 324 -0.66 -1.12 -25.77
CA ARG A 324 -1.14 0.18 -26.21
C ARG A 324 -2.16 0.72 -25.21
N ARG A 325 -2.01 1.98 -24.81
CA ARG A 325 -2.95 2.68 -23.93
C ARG A 325 -2.87 4.16 -24.15
N GLU A 326 -4.04 4.79 -24.21
CA GLU A 326 -4.13 6.23 -24.04
C GLU A 326 -4.34 6.55 -22.56
N ILE A 327 -3.46 7.38 -22.01
CA ILE A 327 -3.41 7.76 -20.60
C ILE A 327 -3.88 9.21 -20.51
N ASP A 328 -5.16 9.39 -20.20
CA ASP A 328 -5.78 10.72 -20.02
C ASP A 328 -5.66 11.15 -18.56
N MET A 329 -4.94 12.24 -18.31
CA MET A 329 -4.75 12.85 -16.98
C MET A 329 -5.50 14.20 -16.86
N SER A 330 -6.30 14.57 -17.86
CA SER A 330 -6.95 15.88 -17.93
C SER A 330 -8.10 16.06 -16.94
N LYS A 331 -8.78 14.95 -16.60
CA LYS A 331 -9.95 14.89 -15.72
C LYS A 331 -9.64 15.13 -14.24
N ASP A 332 -8.38 14.93 -13.84
CA ASP A 332 -7.96 14.96 -12.43
C ASP A 332 -6.86 16.02 -12.18
N PRO A 333 -7.14 17.32 -12.35
CA PRO A 333 -6.13 18.38 -12.28
C PRO A 333 -5.51 18.57 -10.89
N ARG A 334 -6.18 18.11 -9.83
CA ARG A 334 -5.64 18.10 -8.44
C ARG A 334 -4.57 17.03 -8.25
N MET A 335 -4.68 15.95 -9.03
CA MET A 335 -3.71 14.86 -9.03
C MET A 335 -2.57 15.14 -10.01
N TYR A 336 -2.89 15.74 -11.15
CA TYR A 336 -1.98 15.98 -12.25
C TYR A 336 -1.91 17.48 -12.61
N GLY A 337 -1.18 18.22 -11.78
CA GLY A 337 -1.06 19.68 -11.86
C GLY A 337 -0.13 20.18 -12.98
N PHE A 338 0.84 19.37 -13.40
CA PHE A 338 1.84 19.70 -14.42
C PHE A 338 2.57 21.05 -14.19
N LYS A 339 3.13 21.24 -12.99
CA LYS A 339 3.82 22.48 -12.57
C LYS A 339 5.32 22.52 -12.87
N ALA A 340 6.00 21.38 -12.89
CA ALA A 340 7.43 21.28 -13.23
C ALA A 340 7.68 21.57 -14.72
N GLN A 341 8.90 21.99 -15.06
CA GLN A 341 9.27 22.31 -16.45
C GLN A 341 9.49 21.07 -17.32
N GLU A 342 9.98 19.99 -16.71
CA GLU A 342 10.31 18.74 -17.39
C GLU A 342 9.82 17.53 -16.58
N TYR A 343 9.48 16.47 -17.32
CA TYR A 343 8.98 15.20 -16.84
C TYR A 343 9.76 14.05 -17.46
N GLU A 344 9.71 12.91 -16.79
CA GLU A 344 10.21 11.63 -17.28
C GLU A 344 9.05 10.65 -17.34
N LEU A 345 8.84 10.05 -18.51
CA LEU A 345 7.95 8.92 -18.70
C LEU A 345 8.79 7.64 -18.73
N GLU A 346 8.82 6.92 -17.63
CA GLU A 346 9.40 5.59 -17.54
C GLU A 346 8.39 4.54 -17.99
N ILE A 347 8.81 3.66 -18.89
CA ILE A 347 8.07 2.50 -19.34
C ILE A 347 8.94 1.28 -19.04
N SER A 348 8.47 0.38 -18.18
CA SER A 348 9.30 -0.71 -17.68
C SER A 348 8.54 -2.02 -17.46
N PHE A 349 9.28 -3.12 -17.49
CA PHE A 349 8.76 -4.45 -17.15
C PHE A 349 9.61 -5.04 -16.03
N ASN A 350 9.01 -5.21 -14.84
CA ASN A 350 9.67 -5.78 -13.66
C ASN A 350 9.27 -7.26 -13.47
N PRO A 351 10.19 -8.22 -13.67
CA PRO A 351 9.91 -9.64 -13.49
C PRO A 351 9.42 -10.04 -12.10
N ARG A 352 9.84 -9.33 -11.03
CA ARG A 352 9.39 -9.64 -9.66
C ARG A 352 7.90 -9.34 -9.44
N ALA A 353 7.37 -8.36 -10.16
CA ALA A 353 5.96 -8.00 -10.14
C ALA A 353 5.10 -8.82 -11.11
N ALA A 354 5.72 -9.57 -12.03
CA ALA A 354 5.02 -10.36 -13.02
C ALA A 354 4.20 -11.51 -12.39
N SER A 355 3.17 -11.95 -13.12
CA SER A 355 2.36 -13.11 -12.79
C SER A 355 3.19 -14.39 -12.81
N ILE A 356 2.77 -15.40 -12.03
CA ILE A 356 3.58 -16.60 -11.79
C ILE A 356 3.89 -17.38 -13.07
N ASN A 357 2.97 -17.39 -14.02
CA ASN A 357 3.10 -18.05 -15.32
C ASN A 357 4.05 -17.29 -16.27
N VAL A 358 4.14 -15.96 -16.15
CA VAL A 358 5.19 -15.20 -16.82
C VAL A 358 6.54 -15.54 -16.19
N GLN A 359 6.63 -15.53 -14.86
CA GLN A 359 7.84 -15.89 -14.12
C GLN A 359 8.31 -17.33 -14.38
N ASP A 360 7.41 -18.27 -14.71
CA ASP A 360 7.80 -19.62 -15.13
C ASP A 360 8.69 -19.60 -16.38
N ARG A 361 8.54 -18.60 -17.26
CA ARG A 361 9.42 -18.43 -18.44
C ARG A 361 10.69 -17.64 -18.15
N ILE A 362 10.62 -16.65 -17.27
CA ILE A 362 11.67 -15.62 -17.16
C ILE A 362 12.43 -15.62 -15.83
N GLY A 363 12.04 -16.46 -14.87
CA GLY A 363 12.58 -16.44 -13.50
C GLY A 363 11.85 -15.44 -12.59
N TRP A 364 12.18 -15.43 -11.29
CA TRP A 364 11.61 -14.44 -10.36
C TRP A 364 12.25 -13.07 -10.55
N SER A 365 13.54 -13.01 -10.87
CA SER A 365 14.30 -11.76 -10.96
C SER A 365 14.79 -11.48 -12.38
N GLY A 366 14.22 -12.14 -13.40
CA GLY A 366 14.51 -11.86 -14.81
C GLY A 366 15.74 -12.57 -15.35
N GLU A 367 16.18 -13.65 -14.71
CA GLU A 367 17.35 -14.43 -15.11
C GLU A 367 17.19 -14.99 -16.54
N GLY A 368 15.95 -15.28 -16.94
CA GLY A 368 15.58 -15.79 -18.26
C GLY A 368 15.26 -14.73 -19.31
N ILE A 369 15.56 -13.45 -19.08
CA ILE A 369 15.42 -12.39 -20.08
C ILE A 369 16.75 -11.70 -20.36
N THR A 370 16.86 -11.13 -21.55
CA THR A 370 17.87 -10.16 -21.91
C THR A 370 17.27 -9.16 -22.89
N ASP A 371 17.88 -8.00 -23.02
CA ASP A 371 17.50 -7.03 -24.03
C ASP A 371 18.76 -6.24 -24.46
N PRO A 372 19.00 -6.04 -25.76
CA PRO A 372 20.21 -5.36 -26.22
C PRO A 372 20.22 -3.85 -25.94
N LYS A 373 19.05 -3.22 -25.73
CA LYS A 373 18.92 -1.76 -25.66
C LYS A 373 18.53 -1.26 -24.27
N TYR A 374 17.58 -1.95 -23.63
CA TYR A 374 16.86 -1.41 -22.48
C TYR A 374 17.01 -2.26 -21.22
N LEU A 375 17.93 -3.23 -21.22
CA LEU A 375 18.21 -4.03 -20.04
C LEU A 375 18.78 -3.16 -18.91
N ASP A 376 18.13 -3.20 -17.76
CA ASP A 376 18.59 -2.62 -16.50
C ASP A 376 18.77 -3.76 -15.48
N ASP A 377 20.02 -4.00 -15.11
CA ASP A 377 20.44 -4.98 -14.11
C ASP A 377 21.20 -4.34 -12.93
N LYS A 378 21.14 -3.00 -12.82
CA LYS A 378 21.92 -2.23 -11.84
C LYS A 378 21.06 -1.51 -10.82
N THR A 379 19.86 -1.06 -11.21
CA THR A 379 19.02 -0.23 -10.33
C THR A 379 18.49 -1.02 -9.13
N ILE A 380 18.12 -2.29 -9.34
CA ILE A 380 17.63 -3.18 -8.28
C ILE A 380 18.60 -4.37 -8.20
N PRO A 381 19.34 -4.53 -7.09
CA PRO A 381 20.30 -5.62 -6.95
C PRO A 381 19.70 -7.00 -7.23
N GLY A 382 20.33 -7.73 -8.15
CA GLY A 382 19.93 -9.08 -8.53
C GLY A 382 18.66 -9.17 -9.38
N VAL A 383 18.16 -8.05 -9.92
CA VAL A 383 17.00 -8.03 -10.83
C VAL A 383 17.42 -7.54 -12.20
N ARG A 384 17.10 -8.32 -13.22
CA ARG A 384 17.16 -7.92 -14.63
C ARG A 384 15.77 -7.50 -15.04
N ARG A 385 15.61 -6.26 -15.48
CA ARG A 385 14.35 -5.69 -15.98
C ARG A 385 14.61 -4.94 -17.27
N VAL A 386 13.56 -4.54 -17.98
CA VAL A 386 13.69 -3.60 -19.10
C VAL A 386 13.07 -2.27 -18.75
N VAL A 387 13.77 -1.18 -19.08
CA VAL A 387 13.37 0.19 -18.74
C VAL A 387 13.71 1.11 -19.90
N LYS A 388 12.72 1.88 -20.35
CA LYS A 388 12.91 3.01 -21.26
C LYS A 388 12.38 4.27 -20.60
N VAL A 389 13.19 5.34 -20.57
CA VAL A 389 12.80 6.64 -20.04
C VAL A 389 12.73 7.63 -21.20
N ILE A 390 11.59 8.30 -21.34
CA ILE A 390 11.33 9.30 -22.37
C ILE A 390 11.18 10.66 -21.68
N PRO A 391 12.07 11.64 -21.93
CA PRO A 391 11.89 12.99 -21.41
C PRO A 391 10.72 13.67 -22.12
N ILE A 392 9.91 14.42 -21.37
CA ILE A 392 8.80 15.19 -21.93
C ILE A 392 8.74 16.55 -21.23
N THR A 393 8.72 17.62 -22.00
CA THR A 393 8.60 18.99 -21.46
C THR A 393 7.16 19.31 -21.09
N ARG A 394 6.98 20.29 -20.19
CA ARG A 394 5.67 20.82 -19.85
C ARG A 394 4.92 21.38 -21.07
N ASP A 395 5.64 22.09 -21.95
CA ASP A 395 5.06 22.69 -23.15
C ASP A 395 4.52 21.61 -24.10
N GLU A 396 5.21 20.47 -24.24
CA GLU A 396 4.75 19.31 -25.01
C GLU A 396 3.50 18.67 -24.39
N ILE A 397 3.52 18.35 -23.08
CA ILE A 397 2.38 17.70 -22.41
C ILE A 397 1.12 18.55 -22.45
N LEU A 398 1.28 19.87 -22.26
CA LEU A 398 0.17 20.82 -22.23
C LEU A 398 -0.19 21.36 -23.62
N GLN A 399 0.60 21.05 -24.65
CA GLN A 399 0.48 21.58 -26.01
C GLN A 399 0.40 23.12 -26.04
N LEU A 400 1.26 23.81 -25.27
CA LEU A 400 1.23 25.28 -25.14
C LEU A 400 1.82 26.02 -26.36
N ARG A 401 2.50 25.31 -27.26
CA ARG A 401 3.15 25.86 -28.46
C ARG A 401 2.93 24.91 -29.65
N GLN A 402 1.73 24.86 -30.18
CA GLN A 402 1.41 24.22 -31.45
C GLN A 402 0.92 25.25 -32.47
#